data_AF-A0A9X3GSX4-F1
#
_entry.id   AF-A0A9X3GSX4-F1
#
_cell.length_a   1.000
_cell.length_b   1.000
_cell.length_c   1.000
_cell.angle_alpha   90.00
_cell.angle_beta   90.00
_cell.angle_gamma   90.00
#
_symmetry.space_group_name_H-M   'P 1'
#
loop_
_entity.id
_entity.type
_entity.pdbx_description
1 polymer ?
#
loop_
_entity_poly.entity_id
_entity_poly.type
_entity_poly.pdbx_seq_one_letter_code
_entity_poly.pdbx_strand_id
1 'polypeptide(L)'
;MNRIESINTERIRWCANERGVSLEQAAEEAGIPQRALADLLDNEVGLTFAQLRKLADYFGRGVLFFLDSGPVDEQQVHSVQYRTLTNQKPELSPNIRKLIERVEHQRELYLALREELHPEDYPVFAPVNVFGRRPAEAAVVVRQWLGLDQVNTFDGFRRAVEAKGILVFRSNGYAGRWQIAKESPIIGFSIWSDICPVIVVKKTRAESQQSFTLMHELGHLLLHGESSIDDDADMHSQQGNERAANAFAGHLLVPDAWLAQVRDDERPAAVEQYELWLAPFRQRWGVSTEVILRRLLDLGRLPQERYTAYRTFLHGRKYEDDEGGGSRAYRHREPKHIFGDMFVKTVLSALGSRKITATKACSYLDGLKLTDLHSLERYVAGA
;
A
#
# COMPACT_ATOMS: atom_id res chain seq x y z
N MET A 1 -23.76 14.48 -34.45
CA MET A 1 -22.77 14.85 -33.41
C MET A 1 -21.41 14.92 -34.07
N ASN A 2 -20.62 15.95 -33.80
CA ASN A 2 -19.25 16.03 -34.34
C ASN A 2 -18.42 14.86 -33.79
N ARG A 3 -17.80 14.12 -34.71
CA ARG A 3 -16.91 13.01 -34.42
C ARG A 3 -15.47 13.49 -34.54
N ILE A 4 -14.60 12.93 -33.71
CA ILE A 4 -13.17 13.25 -33.67
C ILE A 4 -12.49 12.23 -34.57
N GLU A 5 -11.91 12.70 -35.68
CA GLU A 5 -11.31 11.83 -36.70
C GLU A 5 -9.84 11.50 -36.39
N SER A 6 -9.14 12.38 -35.68
CA SER A 6 -7.71 12.23 -35.34
C SER A 6 -7.48 11.44 -34.03
N ILE A 7 -8.07 10.26 -33.92
CA ILE A 7 -7.87 9.39 -32.74
C ILE A 7 -6.80 8.36 -33.05
N ASN A 8 -5.77 8.31 -32.21
CA ASN A 8 -4.67 7.37 -32.32
C ASN A 8 -5.11 5.98 -31.81
N THR A 9 -5.41 5.08 -32.74
CA THR A 9 -5.86 3.72 -32.46
C THR A 9 -4.77 2.84 -31.85
N GLU A 10 -3.49 3.09 -32.15
CA GLU A 10 -2.37 2.38 -31.53
C GLU A 10 -2.31 2.61 -30.02
N ARG A 11 -2.64 3.82 -29.57
CA ARG A 11 -2.70 4.13 -28.13
C ARG A 11 -3.86 3.43 -27.42
N ILE A 12 -4.98 3.21 -28.13
CA ILE A 12 -6.10 2.40 -27.61
C ILE A 12 -5.69 0.93 -27.53
N ARG A 13 -5.05 0.38 -28.57
CA ARG A 13 -4.50 -0.99 -28.58
C ARG A 13 -3.50 -1.19 -27.46
N TRP A 14 -2.61 -0.21 -27.25
CA TRP A 14 -1.64 -0.21 -26.17
C TRP A 14 -2.33 -0.28 -24.79
N CYS A 15 -3.34 0.57 -24.52
CA CYS A 15 -4.06 0.52 -23.24
C CYS A 15 -4.85 -0.80 -23.04
N ALA A 16 -5.39 -1.40 -24.09
CA ALA A 16 -6.07 -2.69 -24.01
C ALA A 16 -5.07 -3.82 -23.67
N ASN A 17 -3.92 -3.82 -24.34
CA ASN A 17 -2.81 -4.74 -24.07
C ASN A 17 -2.28 -4.59 -22.64
N GLU A 18 -2.08 -3.36 -22.16
CA GLU A 18 -1.61 -3.07 -20.80
C GLU A 18 -2.54 -3.67 -19.73
N ARG A 19 -3.84 -3.73 -20.03
CA ARG A 19 -4.87 -4.29 -19.14
C ARG A 19 -5.15 -5.76 -19.35
N GLY A 20 -4.59 -6.38 -20.39
CA GLY A 20 -4.87 -7.76 -20.77
C GLY A 20 -6.33 -7.99 -21.18
N VAL A 21 -7.01 -6.98 -21.73
CA VAL A 21 -8.39 -7.08 -22.22
C VAL A 21 -8.44 -6.99 -23.74
N SER A 22 -9.42 -7.63 -24.35
CA SER A 22 -9.69 -7.43 -25.79
C SER A 22 -10.30 -6.04 -26.04
N LEU A 23 -10.24 -5.57 -27.27
CA LEU A 23 -10.83 -4.26 -27.63
C LEU A 23 -12.36 -4.30 -27.50
N GLU A 24 -12.99 -5.45 -27.78
CA GLU A 24 -14.42 -5.67 -27.60
C GLU A 24 -14.81 -5.59 -26.13
N GLN A 25 -14.03 -6.23 -25.25
CA GLN A 25 -14.22 -6.14 -23.79
C GLN A 25 -14.02 -4.71 -23.30
N ALA A 26 -12.99 -4.01 -23.78
CA ALA A 26 -12.74 -2.62 -23.42
C ALA A 26 -13.91 -1.69 -23.83
N ALA A 27 -14.49 -1.91 -25.03
CA ALA A 27 -15.65 -1.15 -25.48
C ALA A 27 -16.88 -1.40 -24.58
N GLU A 28 -17.14 -2.67 -24.26
CA GLU A 28 -18.25 -3.08 -23.40
C GLU A 28 -18.11 -2.49 -21.99
N GLU A 29 -16.95 -2.64 -21.35
CA GLU A 29 -16.70 -2.14 -20.01
C GLU A 29 -16.65 -0.61 -19.94
N ALA A 30 -16.18 0.06 -20.99
CA ALA A 30 -16.27 1.52 -21.11
C ALA A 30 -17.69 2.02 -21.40
N GLY A 31 -18.63 1.13 -21.71
CA GLY A 31 -20.01 1.49 -22.06
C GLY A 31 -20.09 2.27 -23.38
N ILE A 32 -19.30 1.87 -24.37
CA ILE A 32 -19.39 2.34 -25.76
C ILE A 32 -19.83 1.20 -26.69
N PRO A 33 -20.52 1.48 -27.81
CA PRO A 33 -20.89 0.42 -28.75
C PRO A 33 -19.64 -0.24 -29.34
N GLN A 34 -19.53 -1.58 -29.29
CA GLN A 34 -18.41 -2.33 -29.86
C GLN A 34 -18.19 -1.98 -31.34
N ARG A 35 -19.28 -1.87 -32.10
CA ARG A 35 -19.23 -1.43 -33.51
C ARG A 35 -18.58 -0.06 -33.68
N ALA A 36 -18.84 0.88 -32.78
CA ALA A 36 -18.22 2.21 -32.88
C ALA A 36 -16.70 2.16 -32.65
N LEU A 37 -16.20 1.24 -31.81
CA LEU A 37 -14.76 1.03 -31.66
C LEU A 37 -14.18 0.28 -32.87
N ALA A 38 -14.89 -0.71 -33.42
CA ALA A 38 -14.48 -1.40 -34.64
C ALA A 38 -14.36 -0.44 -35.84
N ASP A 39 -15.40 0.36 -36.11
CA ASP A 39 -15.43 1.37 -37.17
C ASP A 39 -14.26 2.37 -37.02
N LEU A 40 -13.86 2.69 -35.78
CA LEU A 40 -12.68 3.53 -35.52
C LEU A 40 -11.37 2.81 -35.88
N LEU A 41 -11.21 1.55 -35.46
CA LEU A 41 -10.00 0.76 -35.66
C LEU A 41 -9.71 0.48 -37.13
N ASP A 42 -10.77 0.39 -37.94
CA ASP A 42 -10.72 0.24 -39.40
C ASP A 42 -10.50 1.58 -40.14
N ASN A 43 -10.34 2.67 -39.38
CA ASN A 43 -10.22 4.06 -39.88
C ASN A 43 -11.44 4.53 -40.69
N GLU A 44 -12.62 3.94 -40.48
CA GLU A 44 -13.83 4.31 -41.20
C GLU A 44 -14.52 5.51 -40.56
N VAL A 45 -14.66 5.51 -39.23
CA VAL A 45 -15.43 6.55 -38.53
C VAL A 45 -14.87 6.87 -37.15
N GLY A 46 -14.62 8.16 -36.89
CA GLY A 46 -14.20 8.66 -35.58
C GLY A 46 -15.23 8.44 -34.46
N LEU A 47 -14.80 8.61 -33.20
CA LEU A 47 -15.69 8.58 -32.03
C LEU A 47 -16.22 9.98 -31.70
N THR A 48 -17.40 10.05 -31.09
CA THR A 48 -17.83 11.30 -30.43
C THR A 48 -16.95 11.58 -29.21
N PHE A 49 -16.84 12.85 -28.81
CA PHE A 49 -16.11 13.23 -27.59
C PHE A 49 -16.60 12.47 -26.35
N ALA A 50 -17.91 12.22 -26.24
CA ALA A 50 -18.47 11.45 -25.12
C ALA A 50 -18.00 9.99 -25.10
N GLN A 51 -17.90 9.33 -26.26
CA GLN A 51 -17.37 7.97 -26.38
C GLN A 51 -15.87 7.94 -26.09
N LEU A 52 -15.10 8.88 -26.64
CA LEU A 52 -13.67 8.96 -26.38
C LEU A 52 -13.37 9.25 -24.90
N ARG A 53 -14.18 10.11 -24.27
CA ARG A 53 -14.08 10.37 -22.83
C ARG A 53 -14.39 9.15 -21.99
N LYS A 54 -15.40 8.36 -22.34
CA LYS A 54 -15.68 7.08 -21.68
C LYS A 54 -14.51 6.10 -21.79
N LEU A 55 -13.90 5.97 -22.97
CA LEU A 55 -12.68 5.17 -23.13
C LEU A 55 -11.52 5.72 -22.30
N ALA A 56 -11.35 7.04 -22.26
CA ALA A 56 -10.30 7.69 -21.51
C ALA A 56 -10.47 7.48 -19.99
N ASP A 57 -11.67 7.68 -19.47
CA ASP A 57 -12.04 7.43 -18.08
C ASP A 57 -11.89 5.93 -17.75
N TYR A 58 -12.34 5.05 -18.66
CA TYR A 58 -12.14 3.61 -18.53
C TYR A 58 -10.66 3.31 -18.40
N PHE A 59 -9.82 3.74 -19.36
CA PHE A 59 -8.37 3.49 -19.40
C PHE A 59 -7.57 4.25 -18.35
N GLY A 60 -8.14 5.23 -17.65
CA GLY A 60 -7.44 6.06 -16.68
C GLY A 60 -6.45 7.02 -17.35
N ARG A 61 -6.77 7.49 -18.56
CA ARG A 61 -5.95 8.42 -19.35
C ARG A 61 -6.77 9.67 -19.67
N GLY A 62 -6.10 10.78 -19.99
CA GLY A 62 -6.77 11.98 -20.48
C GLY A 62 -7.21 11.83 -21.94
N VAL A 63 -8.24 12.54 -22.38
CA VAL A 63 -8.69 12.51 -23.79
C VAL A 63 -7.55 12.85 -24.76
N LEU A 64 -6.69 13.82 -24.39
CA LEU A 64 -5.55 14.24 -25.20
C LEU A 64 -4.52 13.13 -25.42
N PHE A 65 -4.41 12.16 -24.50
CA PHE A 65 -3.53 11.00 -24.66
C PHE A 65 -3.83 10.26 -25.96
N PHE A 66 -5.11 10.11 -26.32
CA PHE A 66 -5.56 9.41 -27.53
C PHE A 66 -5.57 10.29 -28.77
N LEU A 67 -5.27 11.59 -28.66
CA LEU A 67 -5.20 12.53 -29.79
C LEU A 67 -3.76 12.84 -30.21
N ASP A 68 -2.79 12.44 -29.40
CA ASP A 68 -1.38 12.54 -29.72
C ASP A 68 -1.02 11.53 -30.82
N SER A 69 -0.36 12.00 -31.87
CA SER A 69 -0.03 11.25 -33.08
C SER A 69 1.15 10.28 -32.89
N GLY A 70 1.97 10.45 -31.85
CA GLY A 70 3.12 9.58 -31.60
C GLY A 70 2.73 8.20 -31.03
N PRO A 71 3.58 7.16 -31.17
CA PRO A 71 3.43 5.94 -30.39
C PRO A 71 3.47 6.25 -28.89
N VAL A 72 3.02 5.30 -28.07
CA VAL A 72 3.14 5.45 -26.61
C VAL A 72 4.62 5.36 -26.24
N ASP A 73 5.13 6.41 -25.61
CA ASP A 73 6.40 6.33 -24.90
C ASP A 73 6.12 5.83 -23.48
N GLU A 74 6.30 4.53 -23.25
CA GLU A 74 6.07 3.90 -21.93
C GLU A 74 6.93 4.53 -20.83
N GLN A 75 8.04 5.17 -21.18
CA GLN A 75 8.90 5.88 -20.23
C GLN A 75 8.26 7.17 -19.70
N GLN A 76 7.39 7.78 -20.50
CA GLN A 76 6.63 8.98 -20.13
C GLN A 76 5.28 8.65 -19.50
N VAL A 77 4.71 7.48 -19.82
CA VAL A 77 3.40 7.07 -19.28
C VAL A 77 3.53 6.48 -17.87
N HIS A 78 4.55 5.67 -17.64
CA HIS A 78 4.78 5.05 -16.34
C HIS A 78 6.04 5.61 -15.70
N SER A 79 6.00 5.81 -14.39
CA SER A 79 7.21 6.15 -13.63
C SER A 79 8.19 4.96 -13.64
N VAL A 80 9.45 5.24 -13.27
CA VAL A 80 10.43 4.18 -13.02
C VAL A 80 9.92 3.24 -11.93
N GLN A 81 9.32 3.80 -10.88
CA GLN A 81 8.82 3.06 -9.73
C GLN A 81 7.67 2.12 -10.10
N TYR A 82 6.71 2.58 -10.91
CA TYR A 82 5.64 1.73 -11.43
C TYR A 82 6.23 0.54 -12.19
N ARG A 83 7.15 0.81 -13.12
CA ARG A 83 7.79 -0.26 -13.91
C ARG A 83 8.55 -1.25 -13.03
N THR A 84 9.31 -0.76 -12.04
CA THR A 84 10.01 -1.61 -11.08
C THR A 84 9.04 -2.58 -10.40
N LEU A 85 7.94 -2.07 -9.85
CA LEU A 85 6.93 -2.91 -9.18
C LEU A 85 6.28 -3.90 -10.14
N THR A 86 5.87 -3.46 -11.33
CA THR A 86 5.20 -4.34 -12.30
C THR A 86 6.13 -5.37 -12.94
N ASN A 87 7.44 -5.12 -12.96
CA ASN A 87 8.43 -6.07 -13.45
C ASN A 87 8.80 -7.12 -12.40
N GLN A 88 8.70 -6.79 -11.11
CA GLN A 88 8.88 -7.77 -10.03
C GLN A 88 7.77 -8.83 -10.05
N LYS A 89 6.53 -8.42 -10.35
CA LYS A 89 5.37 -9.31 -10.48
C LYS A 89 4.59 -9.02 -11.78
N PRO A 90 4.98 -9.60 -12.93
CA PRO A 90 4.32 -9.36 -14.21
C PRO A 90 2.82 -9.74 -14.22
N GLU A 91 2.45 -10.74 -13.42
CA GLU A 91 1.09 -11.30 -13.27
C GLU A 91 0.14 -10.46 -12.40
N LEU A 92 0.55 -9.25 -11.98
CA LEU A 92 -0.31 -8.35 -11.20
C LEU A 92 -1.63 -8.07 -11.92
N SER A 93 -2.72 -8.19 -11.16
CA SER A 93 -4.06 -7.90 -11.68
C SER A 93 -4.20 -6.41 -12.06
N PRO A 94 -5.10 -6.08 -13.02
CA PRO A 94 -5.37 -4.70 -13.41
C PRO A 94 -5.76 -3.79 -12.24
N ASN A 95 -6.40 -4.35 -11.20
CA ASN A 95 -6.79 -3.58 -10.02
C ASN A 95 -5.59 -3.16 -9.16
N ILE A 96 -4.56 -4.02 -9.04
CA ILE A 96 -3.33 -3.67 -8.30
C ILE A 96 -2.51 -2.64 -9.10
N ARG A 97 -2.41 -2.79 -10.42
CA ARG A 97 -1.76 -1.79 -11.30
C ARG A 97 -2.39 -0.40 -11.15
N LYS A 98 -3.73 -0.34 -11.21
CA LYS A 98 -4.49 0.90 -10.95
C LYS A 98 -4.32 1.44 -9.53
N LEU A 99 -4.07 0.57 -8.55
CA LEU A 99 -3.81 0.99 -7.18
C LEU A 99 -2.44 1.66 -7.08
N ILE A 100 -1.40 1.09 -7.69
CA ILE A 100 -0.05 1.68 -7.74
C ILE A 100 -0.11 3.08 -8.37
N GLU A 101 -0.73 3.23 -9.56
CA GLU A 101 -0.89 4.55 -10.21
C GLU A 101 -1.60 5.57 -9.30
N ARG A 102 -2.64 5.12 -8.59
CA ARG A 102 -3.41 5.99 -7.69
C ARG A 102 -2.60 6.43 -6.47
N VAL A 103 -1.74 5.56 -5.96
CA VAL A 103 -0.83 5.85 -4.85
C VAL A 103 0.20 6.89 -5.29
N GLU A 104 0.78 6.73 -6.49
CA GLU A 104 1.69 7.73 -7.07
C GLU A 104 1.01 9.09 -7.23
N HIS A 105 -0.21 9.10 -7.76
CA HIS A 105 -0.97 10.34 -7.89
C HIS A 105 -1.26 11.01 -6.54
N GLN A 106 -1.63 10.26 -5.51
CA GLN A 106 -1.82 10.84 -4.18
C GLN A 106 -0.51 11.38 -3.59
N ARG A 107 0.62 10.71 -3.84
CA ARG A 107 1.94 11.19 -3.42
C ARG A 107 2.27 12.53 -4.10
N GLU A 108 1.99 12.67 -5.39
CA GLU A 108 2.16 13.94 -6.12
C GLU A 108 1.26 15.05 -5.57
N LEU A 109 0.00 14.75 -5.30
CA LEU A 109 -0.93 15.69 -4.66
C LEU A 109 -0.43 16.13 -3.30
N TYR A 110 0.09 15.19 -2.49
CA TYR A 110 0.70 15.50 -1.20
C TYR A 110 1.88 16.47 -1.34
N LEU A 111 2.78 16.22 -2.30
CA LEU A 111 3.93 17.08 -2.55
C LEU A 111 3.51 18.48 -3.01
N ALA A 112 2.55 18.58 -3.94
CA ALA A 112 2.03 19.86 -4.42
C ALA A 112 1.39 20.68 -3.27
N LEU A 113 0.64 20.03 -2.39
CA LEU A 113 0.08 20.69 -1.21
C LEU A 113 1.18 21.16 -0.25
N ARG A 114 2.22 20.34 -0.04
CA ARG A 114 3.33 20.68 0.84
C ARG A 114 4.13 21.89 0.33
N GLU A 115 4.28 22.04 -0.99
CA GLU A 115 4.94 23.22 -1.60
C GLU A 115 4.15 24.53 -1.41
N GLU A 116 2.81 24.44 -1.36
CA GLU A 116 1.95 25.61 -1.10
C GLU A 116 1.90 26.01 0.39
N LEU A 117 2.35 25.13 1.26
CA LEU A 117 2.42 25.27 2.71
C LEU A 117 3.86 25.54 3.17
N HIS A 118 4.06 25.88 4.44
CA HIS A 118 5.41 26.15 4.93
C HIS A 118 6.20 24.83 5.08
N PRO A 119 7.41 24.71 4.51
CA PRO A 119 8.19 23.47 4.55
C PRO A 119 8.48 22.97 5.98
N GLU A 120 8.60 23.89 6.93
CA GLU A 120 8.87 23.64 8.35
C GLU A 120 7.71 22.91 9.07
N ASP A 121 6.50 22.94 8.51
CA ASP A 121 5.29 22.38 9.13
C ASP A 121 5.17 20.86 8.94
N TYR A 122 6.06 20.24 8.13
CA TYR A 122 5.92 18.85 7.70
C TYR A 122 7.19 18.02 7.87
N PRO A 123 7.04 16.72 8.21
CA PRO A 123 8.18 15.81 8.27
C PRO A 123 8.93 15.72 6.95
N VAL A 124 10.25 15.84 7.02
CA VAL A 124 11.16 15.62 5.88
C VAL A 124 11.69 14.19 5.94
N PHE A 125 11.69 13.50 4.80
CA PHE A 125 12.35 12.21 4.70
C PHE A 125 13.87 12.39 4.79
N ALA A 126 14.43 11.97 5.93
CA ALA A 126 15.85 11.97 6.20
C ALA A 126 16.21 10.59 6.80
N PRO A 127 16.38 9.57 5.94
CA PRO A 127 16.60 8.21 6.39
C PRO A 127 17.93 8.09 7.14
N VAL A 128 17.93 7.28 8.19
CA VAL A 128 19.18 6.85 8.81
C VAL A 128 19.92 5.90 7.89
N ASN A 129 21.23 6.13 7.69
CA ASN A 129 22.01 5.27 6.81
C ASN A 129 22.29 3.90 7.46
N VAL A 130 21.59 2.88 6.95
CA VAL A 130 21.74 1.49 7.34
C VAL A 130 22.14 0.58 6.18
N PHE A 131 22.53 1.16 5.04
CA PHE A 131 23.00 0.41 3.88
C PHE A 131 24.21 -0.48 4.24
N GLY A 132 24.17 -1.72 3.79
CA GLY A 132 25.23 -2.71 4.03
C GLY A 132 25.31 -3.23 5.48
N ARG A 133 24.47 -2.74 6.41
CA ARG A 133 24.39 -3.30 7.76
C ARG A 133 23.67 -4.64 7.75
N ARG A 134 23.99 -5.50 8.71
CA ARG A 134 23.19 -6.72 8.94
C ARG A 134 21.77 -6.32 9.37
N PRO A 135 20.72 -7.05 8.93
CA PRO A 135 19.32 -6.71 9.27
C PRO A 135 19.08 -6.49 10.77
N ALA A 136 19.73 -7.28 11.63
CA ALA A 136 19.68 -7.14 13.08
C ALA A 136 20.18 -5.78 13.59
N GLU A 137 21.31 -5.33 13.06
CA GLU A 137 21.95 -4.06 13.46
C GLU A 137 21.16 -2.87 12.91
N ALA A 138 20.72 -2.97 11.65
CA ALA A 138 19.86 -1.97 11.03
C ALA A 138 18.55 -1.80 11.82
N ALA A 139 17.92 -2.90 12.23
CA ALA A 139 16.69 -2.86 13.03
C ALA A 139 16.84 -2.09 14.34
N VAL A 140 17.96 -2.24 15.06
CA VAL A 140 18.23 -1.48 16.29
C VAL A 140 18.32 0.02 16.00
N VAL A 141 19.10 0.39 14.98
CA VAL A 141 19.30 1.79 14.59
C VAL A 141 17.98 2.42 14.11
N VAL A 142 17.22 1.72 13.27
CA VAL A 142 15.93 2.21 12.78
C VAL A 142 14.90 2.30 13.89
N ARG A 143 14.87 1.33 14.82
CA ARG A 143 13.95 1.37 15.97
C ARG A 143 14.18 2.62 16.84
N GLN A 144 15.44 2.98 17.08
CA GLN A 144 15.82 4.22 17.77
C GLN A 144 15.44 5.46 16.96
N TRP A 145 15.75 5.46 15.65
CA TRP A 145 15.39 6.56 14.76
C TRP A 145 13.87 6.82 14.75
N LEU A 146 13.05 5.77 14.70
CA LEU A 146 11.58 5.85 14.77
C LEU A 146 11.04 6.25 16.15
N GLY A 147 11.83 6.18 17.22
CA GLY A 147 11.35 6.46 18.58
C GLY A 147 10.35 5.41 19.09
N LEU A 148 10.53 4.15 18.69
CA LEU A 148 9.63 3.04 19.06
C LEU A 148 9.99 2.49 20.45
N ASP A 149 9.61 3.21 21.50
CA ASP A 149 9.78 2.73 22.88
C ASP A 149 8.74 1.66 23.21
N GLN A 150 7.56 2.08 23.69
CA GLN A 150 6.44 1.20 24.09
C GLN A 150 5.34 1.07 23.03
N VAL A 151 5.61 1.51 21.80
CA VAL A 151 4.65 1.42 20.69
C VAL A 151 4.54 -0.01 20.21
N ASN A 152 3.32 -0.54 20.21
CA ASN A 152 3.01 -1.95 19.89
C ASN A 152 1.70 -2.10 19.11
N THR A 153 1.20 -1.04 18.48
CA THR A 153 -0.01 -1.10 17.64
C THR A 153 0.31 -0.66 16.23
N PHE A 154 -0.44 -1.16 15.25
CA PHE A 154 -0.27 -0.75 13.86
C PHE A 154 -0.35 0.77 13.70
N ASP A 155 -1.34 1.41 14.32
CA ASP A 155 -1.51 2.87 14.22
C ASP A 155 -0.35 3.62 14.89
N GLY A 156 0.22 3.09 15.97
CA GLY A 156 1.41 3.68 16.59
C GLY A 156 2.66 3.55 15.70
N PHE A 157 2.88 2.37 15.12
CA PHE A 157 3.96 2.13 14.17
C PHE A 157 3.82 3.02 12.92
N ARG A 158 2.61 3.09 12.37
CA ARG A 158 2.27 3.98 11.25
C ARG A 158 2.61 5.43 11.56
N ARG A 159 2.19 5.95 12.71
CA ARG A 159 2.52 7.34 13.11
C ARG A 159 4.02 7.56 13.24
N ALA A 160 4.77 6.60 13.78
CA ALA A 160 6.22 6.72 13.91
C ALA A 160 6.92 6.77 12.55
N VAL A 161 6.45 5.99 11.58
CA VAL A 161 6.94 6.00 10.19
C VAL A 161 6.54 7.28 9.46
N GLU A 162 5.29 7.72 9.58
CA GLU A 162 4.78 8.98 9.02
C GLU A 162 5.53 10.21 9.55
N ALA A 163 5.91 10.20 10.84
CA ALA A 163 6.74 11.25 11.43
C ALA A 163 8.15 11.35 10.83
N LYS A 164 8.55 10.41 9.97
CA LYS A 164 9.81 10.43 9.22
C LYS A 164 9.66 10.83 7.76
N GLY A 165 8.51 11.39 7.36
CA GLY A 165 8.31 11.86 5.99
C GLY A 165 7.93 10.76 4.99
N ILE A 166 7.55 9.58 5.48
CA ILE A 166 7.10 8.45 4.67
C ILE A 166 5.58 8.39 4.72
N LEU A 167 4.90 8.48 3.57
CA LEU A 167 3.46 8.25 3.52
C LEU A 167 3.17 6.77 3.77
N VAL A 168 2.24 6.48 4.67
CA VAL A 168 1.78 5.10 4.89
C VAL A 168 0.32 5.04 4.55
N PHE A 169 -0.03 4.33 3.49
CA PHE A 169 -1.41 4.05 3.12
C PHE A 169 -1.80 2.63 3.52
N ARG A 170 -3.10 2.46 3.76
CA ARG A 170 -3.69 1.16 4.04
C ARG A 170 -4.79 0.92 3.03
N SER A 171 -4.85 -0.28 2.45
CA SER A 171 -5.95 -0.62 1.56
C SER A 171 -7.28 -0.49 2.31
N ASN A 172 -8.38 -0.20 1.61
CA ASN A 172 -9.69 -0.23 2.25
C ASN A 172 -10.15 -1.69 2.43
N GLY A 173 -11.02 -1.92 3.43
CA GLY A 173 -11.60 -3.24 3.71
C GLY A 173 -12.98 -3.47 3.08
N TYR A 174 -13.50 -2.49 2.33
CA TYR A 174 -14.81 -2.51 1.67
C TYR A 174 -14.64 -2.26 0.18
N ALA A 175 -15.67 -2.57 -0.61
CA ALA A 175 -15.66 -2.36 -2.06
C ALA A 175 -15.24 -0.91 -2.42
N GLY A 176 -14.21 -0.77 -3.25
CA GLY A 176 -13.76 0.54 -3.70
C GLY A 176 -12.40 0.53 -4.38
N ARG A 177 -11.95 1.71 -4.80
CA ARG A 177 -10.72 1.89 -5.58
C ARG A 177 -9.42 1.75 -4.78
N TRP A 178 -9.50 1.65 -3.46
CA TRP A 178 -8.34 1.44 -2.58
C TRP A 178 -8.22 0.00 -2.09
N GLN A 179 -8.99 -0.92 -2.68
CA GLN A 179 -9.07 -2.29 -2.21
C GLN A 179 -7.93 -3.12 -2.78
N ILE A 180 -7.29 -3.90 -1.92
CA ILE A 180 -6.56 -5.10 -2.32
C ILE A 180 -7.51 -6.26 -2.04
N ALA A 181 -7.89 -6.99 -3.08
CA ALA A 181 -8.86 -8.08 -2.98
C ALA A 181 -8.40 -9.13 -1.96
N LYS A 182 -9.35 -9.80 -1.31
CA LYS A 182 -9.03 -10.69 -0.20
C LYS A 182 -8.17 -11.86 -0.66
N GLU A 183 -8.56 -12.43 -1.79
CA GLU A 183 -7.92 -13.50 -2.54
C GLU A 183 -6.62 -13.08 -3.24
N SER A 184 -6.35 -11.77 -3.35
CA SER A 184 -5.08 -11.31 -3.89
C SER A 184 -3.95 -11.72 -2.95
N PRO A 185 -2.88 -12.35 -3.46
CA PRO A 185 -1.74 -12.74 -2.63
C PRO A 185 -0.87 -11.54 -2.23
N ILE A 186 -1.05 -10.38 -2.88
CA ILE A 186 -0.36 -9.15 -2.55
C ILE A 186 -0.75 -8.70 -1.15
N ILE A 187 0.25 -8.40 -0.33
CA ILE A 187 0.07 -7.98 1.07
C ILE A 187 0.54 -6.55 1.31
N GLY A 188 1.43 -6.03 0.48
CA GLY A 188 1.96 -4.69 0.57
C GLY A 188 2.77 -4.32 -0.66
N PHE A 189 3.11 -3.03 -0.75
CA PHE A 189 4.18 -2.56 -1.61
C PHE A 189 4.73 -1.23 -1.09
N SER A 190 5.92 -0.88 -1.53
CA SER A 190 6.59 0.38 -1.24
C SER A 190 7.10 1.05 -2.50
N ILE A 191 7.03 2.37 -2.53
CA ILE A 191 7.51 3.23 -3.62
C ILE A 191 8.67 4.05 -3.08
N TRP A 192 9.87 3.80 -3.62
CA TRP A 192 11.05 4.58 -3.28
C TRP A 192 10.98 5.99 -3.84
N SER A 193 11.40 6.97 -3.04
CA SER A 193 11.59 8.37 -3.43
C SER A 193 12.54 9.05 -2.46
N ASP A 194 13.49 9.83 -2.98
CA ASP A 194 14.42 10.60 -2.13
C ASP A 194 13.73 11.72 -1.34
N ILE A 195 12.49 12.08 -1.71
CA ILE A 195 11.75 13.21 -1.11
C ILE A 195 10.63 12.73 -0.18
N CYS A 196 9.83 11.76 -0.65
CA CYS A 196 8.68 11.25 0.10
C CYS A 196 8.33 9.84 -0.37
N PRO A 197 8.92 8.80 0.23
CA PRO A 197 8.56 7.42 -0.03
C PRO A 197 7.12 7.13 0.39
N VAL A 198 6.57 6.04 -0.16
CA VAL A 198 5.22 5.57 0.22
C VAL A 198 5.27 4.09 0.56
N ILE A 199 4.56 3.68 1.61
CA ILE A 199 4.29 2.29 1.94
C ILE A 199 2.78 2.06 1.85
N VAL A 200 2.35 0.97 1.23
CA VAL A 200 0.96 0.54 1.17
C VAL A 200 0.84 -0.82 1.84
N VAL A 201 -0.09 -0.94 2.79
CA VAL A 201 -0.33 -2.18 3.52
C VAL A 201 -1.75 -2.68 3.27
N LYS A 202 -1.91 -3.96 2.92
CA LYS A 202 -3.23 -4.60 2.81
C LYS A 202 -3.92 -4.61 4.18
N LYS A 203 -5.15 -4.11 4.23
CA LYS A 203 -5.99 -4.21 5.42
C LYS A 203 -6.35 -5.67 5.66
N THR A 204 -5.94 -6.19 6.81
CA THR A 204 -6.35 -7.51 7.29
C THR A 204 -7.03 -7.39 8.66
N ARG A 205 -7.60 -8.49 9.16
CA ARG A 205 -8.15 -8.58 10.52
C ARG A 205 -7.04 -8.53 11.56
N ALA A 206 -5.89 -9.14 11.28
CA ALA A 206 -4.76 -9.21 12.19
C ALA A 206 -3.90 -7.94 12.08
N GLU A 207 -3.98 -7.04 13.06
CA GLU A 207 -3.12 -5.84 13.10
C GLU A 207 -1.64 -6.18 13.20
N SER A 208 -1.29 -7.31 13.81
CA SER A 208 0.09 -7.80 13.87
C SER A 208 0.65 -8.14 12.50
N GLN A 209 -0.18 -8.65 11.57
CA GLN A 209 0.25 -8.95 10.20
C GLN A 209 0.51 -7.63 9.45
N GLN A 210 -0.40 -6.66 9.56
CA GLN A 210 -0.20 -5.32 8.99
C GLN A 210 1.04 -4.62 9.55
N SER A 211 1.32 -4.80 10.84
CA SER A 211 2.51 -4.24 11.48
C SER A 211 3.79 -4.88 10.96
N PHE A 212 3.78 -6.20 10.73
CA PHE A 212 4.89 -6.90 10.11
C PHE A 212 5.13 -6.42 8.68
N THR A 213 4.09 -6.39 7.85
CA THR A 213 4.19 -5.87 6.47
C THR A 213 4.71 -4.44 6.45
N LEU A 214 4.19 -3.54 7.29
CA LEU A 214 4.69 -2.16 7.38
C LEU A 214 6.21 -2.10 7.63
N MET A 215 6.71 -2.91 8.57
CA MET A 215 8.14 -2.93 8.90
C MET A 215 8.99 -3.65 7.86
N HIS A 216 8.40 -4.62 7.15
CA HIS A 216 9.04 -5.29 6.03
C HIS A 216 9.27 -4.32 4.87
N GLU A 217 8.22 -3.60 4.46
CA GLU A 217 8.28 -2.59 3.40
C GLU A 217 9.22 -1.44 3.77
N LEU A 218 9.24 -1.04 5.05
CA LEU A 218 10.25 -0.10 5.54
C LEU A 218 11.68 -0.64 5.40
N GLY A 219 11.86 -1.95 5.57
CA GLY A 219 13.12 -2.65 5.31
C GLY A 219 13.57 -2.51 3.87
N HIS A 220 12.66 -2.71 2.91
CA HIS A 220 12.97 -2.50 1.48
C HIS A 220 13.43 -1.07 1.19
N LEU A 221 12.71 -0.08 1.71
CA LEU A 221 13.08 1.32 1.56
C LEU A 221 14.46 1.62 2.18
N LEU A 222 14.70 1.20 3.43
CA LEU A 222 15.90 1.64 4.17
C LEU A 222 17.16 0.81 3.91
N LEU A 223 17.03 -0.49 3.63
CA LEU A 223 18.17 -1.38 3.39
C LEU A 223 18.61 -1.37 1.92
N HIS A 224 17.65 -1.25 1.01
CA HIS A 224 17.88 -1.47 -0.42
C HIS A 224 17.70 -0.21 -1.25
N GLY A 225 16.90 0.76 -0.78
CA GLY A 225 16.67 2.02 -1.53
C GLY A 225 15.86 1.81 -2.81
N GLU A 226 14.98 0.81 -2.81
CA GLU A 226 14.23 0.38 -3.99
C GLU A 226 12.74 0.25 -3.67
N SER A 227 11.90 0.37 -4.70
CA SER A 227 10.49 0.02 -4.61
C SER A 227 10.35 -1.52 -4.57
N SER A 228 9.46 -2.04 -3.72
CA SER A 228 9.14 -3.48 -3.67
C SER A 228 7.63 -3.71 -3.70
N ILE A 229 7.19 -4.84 -4.22
CA ILE A 229 5.82 -5.34 -4.08
C ILE A 229 5.84 -6.78 -3.62
N ASP A 230 5.25 -7.02 -2.45
CA ASP A 230 5.39 -8.29 -1.75
C ASP A 230 4.07 -9.05 -1.72
N ASP A 231 4.16 -10.37 -1.88
CA ASP A 231 3.07 -11.32 -1.68
C ASP A 231 3.28 -12.24 -0.46
N ASP A 232 2.29 -13.10 -0.18
CA ASP A 232 2.36 -14.05 0.93
C ASP A 232 3.57 -15.00 0.86
N ALA A 233 4.09 -15.33 -0.32
CA ALA A 233 5.27 -16.19 -0.48
C ALA A 233 6.58 -15.45 -0.16
N ASP A 234 6.66 -14.16 -0.47
CA ASP A 234 7.84 -13.33 -0.21
C ASP A 234 8.13 -13.20 1.30
N MET A 235 7.09 -13.18 2.14
CA MET A 235 7.20 -13.23 3.61
C MET A 235 7.90 -14.48 4.15
N HIS A 236 8.09 -15.48 3.30
CA HIS A 236 8.72 -16.76 3.63
C HIS A 236 10.02 -17.00 2.88
N SER A 237 10.38 -16.12 1.94
CA SER A 237 11.59 -16.22 1.16
C SER A 237 12.82 -16.28 2.05
N GLN A 238 13.74 -17.20 1.71
CA GLN A 238 15.04 -17.35 2.37
C GLN A 238 16.17 -16.78 1.51
N GLN A 239 15.85 -15.99 0.49
CA GLN A 239 16.79 -15.49 -0.50
C GLN A 239 16.75 -13.97 -0.60
N GLY A 240 17.91 -13.40 -0.95
CA GLY A 240 18.04 -12.00 -1.38
C GLY A 240 17.46 -10.96 -0.43
N ASN A 241 16.87 -9.93 -1.03
CA ASN A 241 16.32 -8.75 -0.37
C ASN A 241 15.14 -9.09 0.54
N GLU A 242 14.29 -10.05 0.14
CA GLU A 242 13.16 -10.52 0.94
C GLU A 242 13.59 -11.11 2.29
N ARG A 243 14.63 -11.95 2.29
CA ARG A 243 15.14 -12.50 3.55
C ARG A 243 15.69 -11.39 4.44
N ALA A 244 16.35 -10.40 3.87
CA ALA A 244 16.89 -9.27 4.62
C ALA A 244 15.77 -8.40 5.21
N ALA A 245 14.73 -8.09 4.44
CA ALA A 245 13.56 -7.33 4.88
C ALA A 245 12.74 -8.07 5.95
N ASN A 246 12.52 -9.38 5.77
CA ASN A 246 11.87 -10.24 6.77
C ASN A 246 12.65 -10.28 8.10
N ALA A 247 13.97 -10.48 8.02
CA ALA A 247 14.82 -10.49 9.21
C ALA A 247 14.80 -9.12 9.90
N PHE A 248 14.91 -8.04 9.12
CA PHE A 248 14.84 -6.67 9.62
C PHE A 248 13.52 -6.39 10.35
N ALA A 249 12.38 -6.69 9.73
CA ALA A 249 11.06 -6.50 10.33
C ALA A 249 10.92 -7.29 11.64
N GLY A 250 11.38 -8.54 11.65
CA GLY A 250 11.38 -9.39 12.83
C GLY A 250 12.24 -8.82 13.97
N HIS A 251 13.48 -8.42 13.69
CA HIS A 251 14.38 -7.81 14.68
C HIS A 251 13.85 -6.46 15.19
N LEU A 252 13.24 -5.67 14.32
CA LEU A 252 12.71 -4.36 14.66
C LEU A 252 11.50 -4.51 15.58
N LEU A 253 10.57 -5.41 15.26
CA LEU A 253 9.36 -5.65 16.05
C LEU A 253 9.63 -6.40 17.35
N VAL A 254 10.57 -7.35 17.34
CA VAL A 254 10.93 -8.17 18.50
C VAL A 254 12.45 -8.11 18.73
N PRO A 255 12.92 -7.08 19.45
CA PRO A 255 14.32 -6.95 19.84
C PRO A 255 14.80 -8.12 20.70
N ASP A 256 16.09 -8.46 20.62
CA ASP A 256 16.68 -9.59 21.36
C ASP A 256 16.49 -9.47 22.87
N ALA A 257 16.58 -8.25 23.42
CA ALA A 257 16.35 -7.96 24.83
C ALA A 257 14.92 -8.27 25.29
N TRP A 258 13.94 -8.16 24.39
CA TRP A 258 12.56 -8.55 24.67
C TRP A 258 12.41 -10.06 24.60
N LEU A 259 13.00 -10.67 23.58
CA LEU A 259 12.96 -12.12 23.39
C LEU A 259 13.61 -12.90 24.55
N ALA A 260 14.61 -12.32 25.21
CA ALA A 260 15.23 -12.88 26.42
C ALA A 260 14.24 -13.09 27.59
N GLN A 261 13.07 -12.41 27.58
CA GLN A 261 12.03 -12.57 28.59
C GLN A 261 11.18 -13.83 28.37
N VAL A 262 11.22 -14.43 27.17
CA VAL A 262 10.52 -15.68 26.88
C VAL A 262 11.27 -16.83 27.55
N ARG A 263 10.58 -17.61 28.38
CA ARG A 263 11.15 -18.75 29.11
C ARG A 263 11.00 -20.03 28.31
N ASP A 264 12.12 -20.56 27.83
CA ASP A 264 12.14 -21.76 26.97
C ASP A 264 11.76 -23.04 27.72
N ASP A 265 11.97 -23.07 29.04
CA ASP A 265 11.60 -24.17 29.94
C ASP A 265 10.09 -24.28 30.17
N GLU A 266 9.35 -23.20 29.94
CA GLU A 266 7.88 -23.17 30.00
C GLU A 266 7.22 -23.55 28.66
N ARG A 267 8.02 -23.88 27.63
CA ARG A 267 7.52 -24.18 26.29
C ARG A 267 6.65 -25.45 26.30
N PRO A 268 5.39 -25.36 25.82
CA PRO A 268 4.53 -26.53 25.70
C PRO A 268 5.10 -27.59 24.75
N ALA A 269 4.78 -28.86 24.99
CA ALA A 269 5.11 -29.93 24.05
C ALA A 269 4.25 -29.88 22.78
N ALA A 270 3.00 -29.40 22.89
CA ALA A 270 2.03 -29.31 21.82
C ALA A 270 2.07 -27.91 21.16
N VAL A 271 2.23 -27.84 19.83
CA VAL A 271 2.38 -26.57 19.09
C VAL A 271 1.10 -25.73 19.12
N GLU A 272 -0.05 -26.37 19.31
CA GLU A 272 -1.37 -25.77 19.45
C GLU A 272 -1.47 -24.86 20.68
N GLN A 273 -0.62 -25.10 21.68
CA GLN A 273 -0.55 -24.33 22.92
C GLN A 273 0.43 -23.14 22.83
N TYR A 274 1.17 -22.99 21.72
CA TYR A 274 2.12 -21.88 21.56
C TYR A 274 1.42 -20.51 21.58
N GLU A 275 0.20 -20.44 21.04
CA GLU A 275 -0.61 -19.22 21.07
C GLU A 275 -0.92 -18.75 22.49
N LEU A 276 -1.17 -19.70 23.41
CA LEU A 276 -1.43 -19.43 24.82
C LEU A 276 -0.15 -19.10 25.58
N TRP A 277 0.91 -19.90 25.36
CA TRP A 277 2.22 -19.69 25.97
C TRP A 277 2.79 -18.29 25.64
N LEU A 278 2.63 -17.85 24.40
CA LEU A 278 3.16 -16.57 23.92
C LEU A 278 2.14 -15.42 24.01
N ALA A 279 0.92 -15.65 24.50
CA ALA A 279 -0.12 -14.62 24.60
C ALA A 279 0.33 -13.35 25.35
N PRO A 280 1.02 -13.42 26.51
CA PRO A 280 1.46 -12.23 27.22
C PRO A 280 2.42 -11.36 26.39
N PHE A 281 3.31 -11.99 25.63
CA PHE A 281 4.29 -11.31 24.80
C PHE A 281 3.65 -10.72 23.54
N ARG A 282 2.73 -11.44 22.91
CA ARG A 282 1.98 -10.94 21.76
C ARG A 282 1.17 -9.69 22.07
N GLN A 283 0.43 -9.71 23.17
CA GLN A 283 -0.36 -8.57 23.62
C GLN A 283 0.54 -7.38 23.96
N ARG A 284 1.69 -7.64 24.59
CA ARG A 284 2.64 -6.58 24.96
C ARG A 284 3.42 -6.02 23.78
N TRP A 285 3.77 -6.82 22.78
CA TRP A 285 4.65 -6.41 21.68
C TRP A 285 3.90 -6.12 20.37
N GLY A 286 2.62 -6.48 20.27
CA GLY A 286 1.82 -6.20 19.08
C GLY A 286 2.09 -7.12 17.90
N VAL A 287 2.67 -8.30 18.15
CA VAL A 287 3.13 -9.23 17.11
C VAL A 287 2.37 -10.56 17.14
N SER A 288 2.47 -11.34 16.07
CA SER A 288 1.89 -12.68 16.02
C SER A 288 2.78 -13.70 16.76
N THR A 289 2.21 -14.85 17.12
CA THR A 289 2.97 -15.99 17.63
C THR A 289 4.06 -16.39 16.63
N GLU A 290 3.74 -16.41 15.33
CA GLU A 290 4.69 -16.79 14.29
C GLU A 290 5.93 -15.90 14.26
N VAL A 291 5.79 -14.57 14.42
CA VAL A 291 6.93 -13.65 14.47
C VAL A 291 7.83 -13.99 15.66
N ILE A 292 7.26 -14.20 16.86
CA ILE A 292 8.05 -14.55 18.04
C ILE A 292 8.77 -15.89 17.84
N LEU A 293 8.08 -16.91 17.33
CA LEU A 293 8.65 -18.22 17.05
C LEU A 293 9.76 -18.14 16.00
N ARG A 294 9.58 -17.34 14.95
CA ARG A 294 10.62 -17.13 13.93
C ARG A 294 11.87 -16.52 14.55
N ARG A 295 11.71 -15.55 15.44
CA ARG A 295 12.82 -14.91 16.16
C ARG A 295 13.52 -15.87 17.13
N LEU A 296 12.77 -16.74 17.82
CA LEU A 296 13.37 -17.81 18.62
C LEU A 296 14.15 -18.80 17.75
N LEU A 297 13.64 -19.13 16.56
CA LEU A 297 14.35 -19.98 15.58
C LEU A 297 15.63 -19.31 15.10
N ASP A 298 15.61 -18.02 14.75
CA ASP A 298 16.78 -17.27 14.29
C ASP A 298 17.89 -17.23 15.36
N LEU A 299 17.54 -17.23 16.65
CA LEU A 299 18.50 -17.32 17.78
C LEU A 299 18.87 -18.76 18.17
N GLY A 300 18.39 -19.79 17.45
CA GLY A 300 18.64 -21.20 17.77
C GLY A 300 17.92 -21.70 19.03
N ARG A 301 16.97 -20.92 19.57
CA ARG A 301 16.19 -21.25 20.77
C ARG A 301 14.97 -22.11 20.47
N LEU A 302 14.50 -22.12 19.22
CA LEU A 302 13.42 -22.99 18.74
C LEU A 302 13.95 -23.94 17.65
N PRO A 303 13.75 -25.26 17.77
CA PRO A 303 14.10 -26.18 16.69
C PRO A 303 13.26 -25.94 15.43
N GLN A 304 13.88 -26.06 14.25
CA GLN A 304 13.21 -25.89 12.96
C GLN A 304 11.96 -26.77 12.82
N GLU A 305 12.01 -28.02 13.30
CA GLU A 305 10.88 -28.96 13.27
C GLU A 305 9.64 -28.40 13.99
N ARG A 306 9.84 -27.76 15.16
CA ARG A 306 8.74 -27.16 15.94
C ARG A 306 8.13 -25.97 15.23
N TYR A 307 8.96 -25.14 14.59
CA TYR A 307 8.50 -24.02 13.79
C TYR A 307 7.67 -24.49 12.59
N THR A 308 8.17 -25.49 11.85
CA THR A 308 7.45 -26.08 10.72
C THR A 308 6.13 -26.70 11.16
N ALA A 309 6.12 -27.46 12.27
CA ALA A 309 4.89 -28.05 12.81
C ALA A 309 3.85 -27.00 13.21
N TYR A 310 4.27 -25.91 13.87
CA TYR A 310 3.39 -24.79 14.20
C TYR A 310 2.78 -24.15 12.94
N ARG A 311 3.57 -23.98 11.87
CA ARG A 311 3.07 -23.45 10.60
C ARG A 311 2.05 -24.37 9.94
N THR A 312 2.31 -25.68 9.90
CA THR A 312 1.34 -26.67 9.39
C THR A 312 0.03 -26.61 10.16
N PHE A 313 0.10 -26.47 11.49
CA PHE A 313 -1.08 -26.26 12.32
C PHE A 313 -1.85 -24.98 11.96
N LEU A 314 -1.14 -23.86 11.76
CA LEU A 314 -1.76 -22.58 11.41
C LEU A 314 -2.45 -22.63 10.04
N HIS A 315 -1.81 -23.23 9.02
CA HIS A 315 -2.40 -23.41 7.69
C HIS A 315 -3.66 -24.29 7.71
N GLY A 316 -3.77 -25.21 8.68
CA GLY A 316 -4.96 -26.04 8.88
C GLY A 316 -6.15 -25.32 9.54
N ARG A 317 -5.95 -24.13 10.11
CA ARG A 317 -7.03 -23.33 10.70
C ARG A 317 -7.77 -22.54 9.62
N LYS A 318 -9.03 -22.91 9.38
CA LYS A 318 -9.98 -22.01 8.72
C LYS A 318 -10.40 -20.93 9.71
N TYR A 319 -10.06 -19.68 9.44
CA TYR A 319 -10.69 -18.57 10.12
C TYR A 319 -12.09 -18.42 9.55
N GLU A 320 -13.12 -18.44 10.40
CA GLU A 320 -14.46 -18.06 10.00
C GLU A 320 -14.48 -16.57 9.67
N ASP A 321 -15.00 -16.27 8.48
CA ASP A 321 -15.18 -14.93 7.98
C ASP A 321 -16.44 -14.34 8.58
N ASP A 322 -16.28 -13.51 9.60
CA ASP A 322 -17.38 -12.71 10.11
C ASP A 322 -17.49 -11.43 9.27
N GLU A 323 -18.59 -11.29 8.53
CA GLU A 323 -18.91 -10.15 7.67
C GLU A 323 -19.24 -8.90 8.51
N GLY A 324 -18.20 -8.29 9.09
CA GLY A 324 -18.29 -7.01 9.78
C GLY A 324 -18.51 -5.85 8.81
N GLY A 325 -19.75 -5.66 8.36
CA GLY A 325 -20.17 -4.50 7.59
C GLY A 325 -19.88 -3.19 8.33
N GLY A 326 -19.17 -2.27 7.68
CA GLY A 326 -18.81 -0.99 8.26
C GLY A 326 -20.05 -0.11 8.39
N SER A 327 -20.31 0.41 9.59
CA SER A 327 -21.40 1.36 9.77
C SER A 327 -21.13 2.64 8.99
N ARG A 328 -22.13 3.10 8.22
CA ARG A 328 -22.11 4.40 7.52
C ARG A 328 -21.81 5.57 8.47
N ALA A 329 -22.04 5.42 9.77
CA ALA A 329 -21.76 6.44 10.78
C ALA A 329 -20.28 6.84 10.88
N TYR A 330 -19.35 5.97 10.46
CA TYR A 330 -17.91 6.20 10.59
C TYR A 330 -17.22 6.56 9.27
N ARG A 331 -17.99 6.83 8.21
CA ARG A 331 -17.45 7.15 6.88
C ARG A 331 -16.52 8.36 6.89
N HIS A 332 -16.78 9.35 7.74
CA HIS A 332 -15.90 10.51 7.93
C HIS A 332 -14.46 10.13 8.33
N ARG A 333 -14.22 8.94 8.91
CA ARG A 333 -12.89 8.47 9.32
C ARG A 333 -12.15 7.69 8.24
N GLU A 334 -12.85 7.29 7.18
CA GLU A 334 -12.30 6.46 6.09
C GLU A 334 -11.03 7.06 5.47
N PRO A 335 -10.96 8.38 5.17
CA PRO A 335 -9.72 8.96 4.62
C PRO A 335 -8.53 8.85 5.57
N LYS A 336 -8.71 8.99 6.90
CA LYS A 336 -7.61 8.78 7.86
C LYS A 336 -7.22 7.31 7.91
N HIS A 337 -8.18 6.39 7.83
CA HIS A 337 -7.88 4.96 7.82
C HIS A 337 -7.09 4.54 6.58
N ILE A 338 -7.40 5.10 5.41
CA ILE A 338 -6.71 4.84 4.15
C ILE A 338 -5.39 5.61 4.10
N PHE A 339 -5.41 6.94 4.15
CA PHE A 339 -4.27 7.81 3.84
C PHE A 339 -3.37 8.18 5.02
N GLY A 340 -3.86 8.01 6.24
CA GLY A 340 -3.07 8.24 7.44
C GLY A 340 -3.13 9.67 7.93
N ASP A 341 -2.46 9.92 9.04
CA ASP A 341 -2.54 11.22 9.70
C ASP A 341 -1.76 12.27 8.90
N MET A 342 -0.57 11.94 8.42
CA MET A 342 0.29 12.84 7.65
C MET A 342 -0.43 13.41 6.41
N PHE A 343 -1.01 12.55 5.57
CA PHE A 343 -1.71 12.99 4.37
C PHE A 343 -2.96 13.80 4.70
N VAL A 344 -3.83 13.28 5.57
CA VAL A 344 -5.10 13.93 5.89
C VAL A 344 -4.89 15.29 6.55
N LYS A 345 -3.96 15.39 7.51
CA LYS A 345 -3.64 16.68 8.14
C LYS A 345 -3.12 17.69 7.14
N THR A 346 -2.33 17.27 6.14
CA THR A 346 -1.84 18.17 5.08
C THR A 346 -2.98 18.72 4.23
N VAL A 347 -3.93 17.88 3.82
CA VAL A 347 -5.12 18.33 3.09
C VAL A 347 -5.95 19.31 3.93
N LEU A 348 -6.18 19.01 5.21
CA LEU A 348 -6.95 19.88 6.09
C LEU A 348 -6.23 21.20 6.39
N SER A 349 -4.90 21.20 6.54
CA SER A 349 -4.11 22.42 6.69
C SER A 349 -4.15 23.30 5.44
N ALA A 350 -4.09 22.70 4.25
CA ALA A 350 -4.25 23.43 2.98
C ALA A 350 -5.64 24.04 2.85
N LEU A 351 -6.67 23.32 3.27
CA LEU A 351 -8.04 23.83 3.31
C LEU A 351 -8.18 24.99 4.30
N GLY A 352 -7.69 24.83 5.54
CA GLY A 352 -7.72 25.86 6.58
C GLY A 352 -6.94 27.12 6.20
N SER A 353 -5.84 26.96 5.48
CA SER A 353 -5.01 28.05 4.93
C SER A 353 -5.55 28.62 3.61
N ARG A 354 -6.73 28.16 3.15
CA ARG A 354 -7.40 28.58 1.90
C ARG A 354 -6.56 28.40 0.63
N LYS A 355 -5.62 27.46 0.64
CA LYS A 355 -4.82 27.06 -0.53
C LYS A 355 -5.64 26.21 -1.50
N ILE A 356 -6.56 25.40 -0.95
CA ILE A 356 -7.52 24.61 -1.71
C ILE A 356 -8.95 24.90 -1.28
N THR A 357 -9.90 24.61 -2.17
CA THR A 357 -11.34 24.67 -1.88
C THR A 357 -11.81 23.40 -1.18
N ALA A 358 -12.95 23.47 -0.49
CA ALA A 358 -13.57 22.29 0.11
C ALA A 358 -13.86 21.18 -0.91
N THR A 359 -14.24 21.54 -2.15
CA THR A 359 -14.43 20.58 -3.25
C THR A 359 -13.14 19.86 -3.62
N LYS A 360 -12.00 20.58 -3.70
CA LYS A 360 -10.69 19.95 -3.91
C LYS A 360 -10.31 19.04 -2.76
N ALA A 361 -10.49 19.49 -1.51
CA ALA A 361 -10.22 18.68 -0.32
C ALA A 361 -11.04 17.38 -0.31
N CYS A 362 -12.34 17.46 -0.60
CA CYS A 362 -13.19 16.28 -0.78
C CYS A 362 -12.65 15.34 -1.85
N SER A 363 -12.23 15.87 -3.00
CA SER A 363 -11.67 15.05 -4.09
C SER A 363 -10.38 14.35 -3.70
N TYR A 364 -9.47 15.04 -2.98
CA TYR A 364 -8.20 14.46 -2.53
C TYR A 364 -8.44 13.40 -1.44
N LEU A 365 -9.45 13.60 -0.58
CA LEU A 365 -9.87 12.67 0.46
C LEU A 365 -10.86 11.62 -0.06
N ASP A 366 -10.55 11.06 -1.23
CA ASP A 366 -11.30 9.97 -1.83
C ASP A 366 -12.77 10.27 -2.22
N GLY A 367 -13.11 11.52 -2.52
CA GLY A 367 -14.49 11.89 -2.87
C GLY A 367 -15.41 11.95 -1.65
N LEU A 368 -14.85 12.23 -0.46
CA LEU A 368 -15.60 12.44 0.78
C LEU A 368 -16.71 13.48 0.58
N LYS A 369 -17.89 13.26 1.18
CA LYS A 369 -18.97 14.26 1.12
C LYS A 369 -18.59 15.48 1.95
N LEU A 370 -19.08 16.65 1.53
CA LEU A 370 -18.83 17.91 2.24
C LEU A 370 -19.30 17.88 3.72
N THR A 371 -20.40 17.18 4.01
CA THR A 371 -20.89 16.97 5.39
C THR A 371 -19.94 16.13 6.23
N ASP A 372 -19.31 15.13 5.61
CA ASP A 372 -18.36 14.24 6.27
C ASP A 372 -17.00 14.91 6.46
N LEU A 373 -16.62 15.85 5.58
CA LEU A 373 -15.40 16.65 5.70
C LEU A 373 -15.36 17.44 7.01
N HIS A 374 -16.43 18.16 7.34
CA HIS A 374 -16.52 18.90 8.62
C HIS A 374 -16.49 17.99 9.85
N SER A 375 -16.95 16.74 9.69
CA SER A 375 -16.89 15.75 10.78
C SER A 375 -15.48 15.16 10.93
N LEU A 376 -14.77 14.99 9.81
CA LEU A 376 -13.35 14.63 9.80
C LEU A 376 -12.48 15.72 10.42
N GLU A 377 -12.70 17.01 10.09
CA GLU A 377 -11.98 18.14 10.70
C GLU A 377 -12.09 18.13 12.23
N ARG A 378 -13.31 17.98 12.77
CA ARG A 378 -13.54 17.90 14.21
C ARG A 378 -12.88 16.67 14.83
N TYR A 379 -12.91 15.53 14.12
CA TYR A 379 -12.30 14.30 14.59
C TYR A 379 -10.77 14.39 14.63
N VAL A 380 -10.15 15.03 13.64
CA VAL A 380 -8.69 15.24 13.58
C VAL A 380 -8.23 16.30 14.57
N ALA A 381 -9.02 17.36 14.81
CA ALA A 381 -8.68 18.40 15.79
C ALA A 381 -8.80 17.93 17.25
N GLY A 382 -9.62 16.92 17.52
CA GLY A 382 -9.84 16.35 18.85
C GLY A 382 -9.00 15.11 19.18
N ALA A 383 -8.12 14.67 18.27
CA ALA A 383 -7.28 13.47 18.39
C ALA A 383 -5.80 13.85 18.37
#